data_AF-A0A832B8T1-F1
#
_entry.id   AF-A0A832B8T1-F1
#
_cell.length_a   1.000
_cell.length_b   1.000
_cell.length_c   1.000
_cell.angle_alpha   90.00
_cell.angle_beta   90.00
_cell.angle_gamma   90.00
#
_symmetry.space_group_name_H-M   'P 1'
#
loop_
_entity.id
_entity.type
_entity.pdbx_description
1 polymer ?
#
loop_
_entity_poly.entity_id
_entity_poly.type
_entity_poly.pdbx_seq_one_letter_code
_entity_poly.pdbx_strand_id
1 'polypeptide(L)'
;MNNFSLNLLTFPVWWYTIGLKQVWQRAKHEFHFGLQQTGLLIFIHHLREPLYGDYTRSGRIISLLLRLLLLMAKLALFLLRLLVIAALILGYVLILPVILMMIILQILALH
;
A
#
# COMPACT_ATOMS: atom_id res chain seq x y z
N MET A 1 -15.74 -5.35 -23.17
CA MET A 1 -14.66 -6.34 -22.96
C MET A 1 -13.85 -6.36 -24.25
N ASN A 2 -12.63 -5.80 -24.24
CA ASN A 2 -11.82 -5.78 -25.47
C ASN A 2 -11.26 -7.20 -25.68
N ASN A 3 -11.59 -7.80 -26.82
CA ASN A 3 -11.13 -9.11 -27.26
C ASN A 3 -9.65 -9.05 -27.68
N PHE A 4 -8.75 -8.75 -26.74
CA PHE A 4 -7.31 -8.94 -26.93
C PHE A 4 -7.03 -10.41 -26.62
N SER A 5 -6.87 -11.24 -27.63
CA SER A 5 -6.29 -12.57 -27.47
C SER A 5 -4.88 -12.40 -26.89
N LEU A 6 -4.68 -12.83 -25.64
CA LEU A 6 -3.38 -12.79 -24.97
C LEU A 6 -2.45 -13.81 -25.66
N ASN A 7 -1.77 -13.36 -26.70
CA ASN A 7 -0.70 -14.08 -27.36
C ASN A 7 0.64 -13.74 -26.70
N LEU A 8 1.65 -14.60 -26.90
CA LEU A 8 2.98 -14.47 -26.28
C LEU A 8 3.63 -13.09 -26.49
N LEU A 9 3.41 -12.45 -27.65
CA LEU A 9 3.93 -11.12 -27.96
C LEU A 9 3.11 -9.98 -27.34
N THR A 10 1.80 -10.18 -27.16
CA THR A 10 0.91 -9.16 -26.58
C THR A 10 0.89 -9.19 -25.06
N PHE A 11 1.30 -10.30 -24.45
CA PHE A 11 1.33 -10.47 -23.00
C PHE A 11 2.22 -9.45 -22.27
N PRO A 12 3.48 -9.19 -22.69
CA PRO A 12 4.33 -8.17 -22.08
C PRO A 12 3.71 -6.76 -22.19
N VAL A 13 3.12 -6.46 -23.34
CA VAL A 13 2.47 -5.15 -23.58
C VAL A 13 1.25 -4.99 -22.68
N TRP A 14 0.44 -6.03 -22.52
CA TRP A 14 -0.71 -6.03 -21.62
C TRP A 14 -0.29 -5.87 -20.15
N TRP A 15 0.79 -6.54 -19.73
CA TRP A 15 1.32 -6.47 -18.36
C TRP A 15 1.61 -5.04 -17.93
N TYR A 16 2.33 -4.28 -18.77
CA TYR A 16 2.71 -2.90 -18.45
C TYR A 16 1.60 -1.86 -18.71
N THR A 17 0.52 -2.23 -19.39
CA THR A 17 -0.57 -1.30 -19.71
C THR A 17 -1.81 -1.55 -18.86
N ILE A 18 -2.60 -2.55 -19.24
CA ILE A 18 -3.89 -2.86 -18.62
C ILE A 18 -3.65 -3.52 -17.26
N GLY A 19 -2.71 -4.45 -17.17
CA GLY A 19 -2.35 -5.12 -15.92
C GLY A 19 -1.90 -4.12 -14.85
N LEU A 20 -0.92 -3.27 -15.20
CA LEU A 20 -0.43 -2.21 -14.31
C LEU A 20 -1.54 -1.24 -13.90
N LYS A 21 -2.45 -0.86 -14.80
CA LYS A 21 -3.60 -0.01 -14.48
C LYS A 21 -4.52 -0.65 -13.43
N GLN A 22 -4.79 -1.94 -13.55
CA GLN A 22 -5.61 -2.68 -12.58
C GLN A 22 -4.92 -2.77 -11.22
N VAL A 23 -3.62 -3.09 -11.20
CA VAL A 23 -2.81 -3.12 -9.97
C VAL A 23 -2.82 -1.75 -9.29
N TRP A 24 -2.63 -0.68 -10.07
CA TRP A 24 -2.67 0.69 -9.56
C TRP A 24 -4.02 1.09 -8.98
N GLN A 25 -5.13 0.74 -9.64
CA GLN A 25 -6.47 0.97 -9.13
C GLN A 25 -6.70 0.23 -7.81
N ARG A 26 -6.21 -1.01 -7.71
CA ARG A 26 -6.30 -1.80 -6.48
C ARG A 26 -5.44 -1.22 -5.36
N ALA A 27 -4.22 -0.78 -5.67
CA ALA A 27 -3.34 -0.10 -4.71
C ALA A 27 -3.97 1.19 -4.15
N LYS A 28 -4.63 2.00 -5.01
CA LYS A 28 -5.39 3.16 -4.57
C LYS A 28 -6.55 2.78 -3.64
N HIS A 29 -7.29 1.72 -3.98
CA HIS A 29 -8.38 1.24 -3.15
C HIS A 29 -7.86 0.80 -1.76
N GLU A 30 -6.80 0.00 -1.71
CA GLU A 30 -6.16 -0.46 -0.47
C GLU A 30 -5.61 0.71 0.37
N PHE A 31 -5.09 1.75 -0.28
CA PHE A 31 -4.64 2.97 0.41
C PHE A 31 -5.79 3.68 1.12
N HIS A 32 -6.89 3.94 0.40
CA HIS A 32 -8.07 4.59 0.99
C HIS A 32 -8.71 3.73 2.08
N PHE A 33 -8.79 2.41 1.86
CA PHE A 33 -9.28 1.47 2.85
C PHE A 33 -8.40 1.48 4.11
N GLY A 34 -7.07 1.47 3.94
CA GLY A 34 -6.12 1.59 5.04
C GLY A 34 -6.29 2.89 5.83
N LEU A 35 -6.45 4.03 5.16
CA LEU A 35 -6.70 5.31 5.82
C LEU A 35 -7.98 5.28 6.68
N GLN A 36 -9.06 4.70 6.15
CA GLN A 36 -10.33 4.58 6.85
C GLN A 36 -10.24 3.61 8.04
N GLN A 37 -9.68 2.41 7.84
CA GLN A 37 -9.51 1.41 8.91
C GLN A 37 -8.67 1.94 10.06
N THR A 38 -7.60 2.67 9.74
CA THR A 38 -6.69 3.16 10.78
C THR A 38 -7.33 4.32 11.55
N GLY A 39 -8.27 5.04 10.95
CA GLY A 39 -8.96 6.17 11.57
C GLY A 39 -8.02 7.35 11.86
N LEU A 40 -6.91 7.46 11.14
CA LEU A 40 -5.86 8.46 11.37
C LEU A 40 -6.43 9.88 11.34
N LEU A 41 -7.25 10.18 10.32
CA LEU A 41 -7.90 11.49 10.17
C LEU A 41 -8.83 11.81 11.35
N ILE A 42 -9.54 10.81 11.86
CA ILE A 42 -10.46 10.96 13.00
C ILE A 42 -9.66 11.27 14.26
N PHE A 43 -8.55 10.56 14.51
CA PHE A 43 -7.70 10.78 15.68
C PHE A 43 -7.02 12.14 15.66
N ILE A 44 -6.58 12.62 14.49
CA ILE A 44 -6.03 13.96 14.34
C ILE A 44 -7.08 15.03 14.65
N HIS A 45 -8.32 14.85 14.19
CA HIS A 45 -9.40 15.81 14.43
C HIS A 45 -9.79 15.89 15.92
N HIS A 46 -9.88 14.75 16.60
CA HIS A 46 -10.30 14.68 18.00
C HIS A 46 -9.11 14.75 18.98
N LEU A 47 -7.93 15.22 18.57
CA LEU A 47 -6.73 15.19 19.43
C LEU A 47 -6.87 16.04 20.71
N ARG A 48 -7.79 17.01 20.72
CA ARG A 48 -8.01 17.95 21.82
C ARG A 48 -9.11 17.55 22.81
N GLU A 49 -9.81 16.46 22.54
CA GLU A 49 -10.91 16.02 23.39
C GLU A 49 -10.41 15.15 24.55
N PRO A 50 -10.86 15.41 25.79
CA PRO A 50 -10.47 14.60 26.94
C PRO A 50 -11.01 13.17 26.81
N LEU A 51 -10.19 12.16 27.13
CA LEU A 51 -10.55 10.74 26.99
C LEU A 51 -11.49 10.26 28.11
N TYR A 52 -11.35 10.82 29.32
CA TYR A 52 -12.05 10.37 30.53
C TYR A 52 -13.11 11.37 31.05
N GLY A 53 -13.47 12.39 30.26
CA GLY A 53 -14.36 13.45 30.71
C GLY A 53 -13.80 14.33 31.83
N ASP A 54 -12.52 14.13 32.20
CA ASP A 54 -11.82 14.94 33.19
C ASP A 54 -11.19 16.17 32.53
N TYR A 55 -11.69 17.35 32.93
CA TYR A 55 -11.27 18.65 32.40
C TYR A 55 -10.11 19.27 33.18
N THR A 56 -9.58 18.59 34.20
CA THR A 56 -8.37 19.03 34.90
C THR A 56 -7.19 19.18 33.93
N ARG A 57 -6.28 20.11 34.20
CA ARG A 57 -5.12 20.37 33.33
C ARG A 57 -4.25 19.11 33.18
N SER A 58 -4.08 18.35 34.26
CA SER A 58 -3.35 17.08 34.28
C SER A 58 -4.04 16.00 33.43
N GLY A 59 -5.36 15.84 33.56
CA GLY A 59 -6.13 14.86 32.77
C GLY A 59 -6.11 15.13 31.27
N ARG A 60 -6.10 16.41 30.86
CA ARG A 60 -5.99 16.81 29.45
C ARG A 60 -4.62 16.48 28.85
N ILE A 61 -3.53 16.69 29.58
CA ILE A 61 -2.16 16.38 29.11
C ILE A 61 -1.99 14.87 28.92
N ILE A 62 -2.46 14.07 29.88
CA ILE A 62 -2.39 12.60 29.79
C ILE A 62 -3.22 12.08 28.61
N SER A 63 -4.43 12.62 28.41
CA SER A 63 -5.29 12.27 27.27
C SER A 63 -4.63 12.58 25.92
N LEU A 64 -3.94 13.72 25.81
CA LEU A 64 -3.22 14.12 24.62
C LEU A 64 -2.05 13.16 24.35
N LEU A 65 -1.25 12.83 25.38
CA LEU A 65 -0.12 11.90 25.26
C LEU A 65 -0.56 10.50 24.82
N LEU A 66 -1.63 9.96 25.41
CA LEU A 66 -2.17 8.66 25.02
C LEU A 66 -2.66 8.65 23.56
N ARG A 67 -3.43 9.68 23.15
CA ARG A 67 -3.88 9.80 21.75
C ARG A 67 -2.70 9.99 20.79
N LEU A 68 -1.65 10.70 21.19
CA LEU A 68 -0.43 10.86 20.39
C LEU A 68 0.29 9.52 20.21
N LEU A 69 0.43 8.74 21.28
CA LEU A 69 1.05 7.41 21.22
C LEU A 69 0.23 6.44 20.34
N LEU A 70 -1.10 6.45 20.49
CA LEU A 70 -2.01 5.68 19.62
C LEU A 70 -1.92 6.14 18.17
N LEU A 71 -1.80 7.45 17.92
CA LEU A 71 -1.62 8.01 16.59
C LEU A 71 -0.30 7.53 15.97
N MET A 72 0.80 7.51 16.73
CA MET A 72 2.10 7.00 16.27
C MET A 72 2.03 5.51 15.93
N ALA A 73 1.40 4.69 16.78
CA ALA A 73 1.23 3.26 16.50
C ALA A 73 0.37 3.01 15.25
N LYS A 74 -0.73 3.76 15.11
CA LYS A 74 -1.59 3.74 13.91
C LYS A 74 -0.84 4.17 12.65
N LEU A 75 -0.02 5.22 12.75
CA LEU A 75 0.81 5.70 11.65
C LEU A 75 1.83 4.64 11.22
N ALA A 76 2.49 3.99 12.18
CA ALA A 76 3.43 2.90 11.91
C ALA A 76 2.75 1.73 11.18
N LEU A 77 1.55 1.33 11.61
CA LEU A 77 0.78 0.28 10.94
C LEU A 77 0.39 0.68 9.50
N PHE A 78 0.00 1.94 9.30
CA PHE A 78 -0.33 2.46 7.98
C PHE A 78 0.90 2.50 7.05
N LEU A 79 2.06 2.92 7.57
CA LEU A 79 3.33 2.90 6.84
C LEU A 79 3.76 1.47 6.49
N LEU A 80 3.60 0.51 7.40
CA LEU A 80 3.88 -0.90 7.12
C LEU A 80 2.99 -1.42 5.99
N ARG A 81 1.69 -1.11 6.01
CA ARG A 81 0.77 -1.48 4.93
C ARG A 81 1.19 -0.85 3.60
N LEU A 82 1.59 0.42 3.60
CA LEU A 82 2.12 1.10 2.42
C LEU A 82 3.39 0.42 1.87
N LEU A 83 4.31 0.03 2.74
CA LEU A 83 5.52 -0.71 2.35
C LEU A 83 5.17 -2.04 1.69
N VAL A 84 4.21 -2.79 2.25
CA VAL A 84 3.73 -4.05 1.65
C VAL A 84 3.13 -3.81 0.26
N ILE A 85 2.27 -2.79 0.10
CA ILE A 85 1.70 -2.44 -1.21
C ILE A 85 2.81 -2.06 -2.21
N ALA A 86 3.77 -1.25 -1.79
CA ALA A 86 4.90 -0.85 -2.63
C ALA A 86 5.76 -2.06 -3.04
N ALA A 87 6.04 -2.98 -2.11
CA ALA A 87 6.77 -4.21 -2.39
C ALA A 87 6.02 -5.11 -3.38
N LEU A 88 4.69 -5.21 -3.27
CA LEU A 88 3.86 -5.97 -4.22
C LEU A 88 3.87 -5.35 -5.63
N ILE A 89 3.81 -4.01 -5.74
CA ILE A 89 3.90 -3.32 -7.03
C ILE A 89 5.29 -3.51 -7.65
N LEU A 90 6.35 -3.35 -6.86
CA LEU A 90 7.73 -3.61 -7.29
C LEU A 90 7.89 -5.05 -7.77
N GLY A 91 7.42 -6.02 -6.99
CA GLY A 91 7.43 -7.43 -7.37
C GLY A 91 6.68 -7.70 -8.67
N TYR A 92 5.50 -7.10 -8.85
CA TYR A 92 4.73 -7.20 -10.09
C TYR A 92 5.49 -6.65 -11.30
N VAL A 93 6.16 -5.50 -11.15
CA VAL A 93 6.92 -4.87 -12.24
C VAL A 93 8.20 -5.63 -12.57
N LEU A 94 8.87 -6.21 -11.56
CA LEU A 94 10.16 -6.91 -11.69
C LEU A 94 10.04 -8.38 -12.09
N ILE A 95 8.92 -9.04 -11.81
CA ILE A 95 8.72 -10.47 -12.15
C ILE A 95 8.93 -10.73 -13.64
N LEU A 96 8.32 -9.90 -14.49
CA LEU A 96 8.39 -10.09 -15.94
C LEU A 96 9.81 -9.96 -16.52
N PRO A 97 10.58 -8.88 -16.25
CA PRO A 97 11.94 -8.73 -16.78
C PRO A 97 12.90 -9.78 -16.21
N VAL A 98 12.73 -10.19 -14.94
CA VAL A 98 13.55 -11.25 -14.34
C VAL A 98 13.33 -12.57 -15.06
N ILE A 99 12.08 -12.95 -15.32
CA ILE A 99 11.77 -14.18 -16.07
C ILE A 99 12.36 -14.12 -17.49
N LEU A 100 12.22 -12.98 -18.18
CA LEU A 100 12.80 -12.81 -19.52
C LEU A 100 14.33 -12.93 -19.51
N MET A 101 15.01 -12.33 -18.52
CA MET A 101 16.46 -12.48 -18.36
C MET A 101 16.86 -13.93 -18.11
N MET A 102 16.15 -14.65 -17.24
CA MET A 102 16.43 -16.07 -16.97
C MET A 102 16.28 -16.93 -18.21
N ILE A 103 15.22 -16.70 -19.01
CA ILE A 103 15.00 -17.43 -20.28
C ILE A 103 16.15 -17.15 -21.26
N ILE A 104 16.56 -15.89 -21.42
CA ILE A 104 17.66 -15.51 -22.32
C ILE A 104 18.97 -16.16 -21.89
N LEU A 105 19.30 -16.15 -20.59
CA LEU A 105 20.50 -16.77 -20.06
C LEU A 105 20.50 -18.29 -20.29
N GLN A 106 19.36 -18.95 -20.10
CA GLN A 106 19.23 -20.38 -20.33
C GLN A 106 19.42 -20.75 -21.81
N ILE A 107 18.88 -19.96 -22.73
CA ILE A 107 19.08 -20.16 -24.17
C ILE A 107 20.55 -19.96 -24.55
N LEU A 108 21.21 -18.94 -24.01
CA LEU A 108 22.63 -18.67 -24.27
C LEU A 108 23.53 -19.79 -23.73
N ALA A 109 23.19 -20.38 -22.57
CA ALA A 109 23.96 -21.47 -21.98
C ALA A 109 23.80 -22.83 -22.71
N LEU A 110 22.82 -22.95 -23.61
CA LEU A 110 22.56 -24.15 -24.42
C LEU A 110 23.28 -24.12 -25.79
N HIS A 111 23.89 -22.99 -26.17
CA HIS A 111 24.78 -22.84 -27.34
C HIS A 111 26.24 -22.78 -26.89
#